data_AF-A0AAX1TNP3-F1
#
_entry.id   AF-A0AAX1TNP3-F1
#
_cell.length_a   1.000
_cell.length_b   1.000
_cell.length_c   1.000
_cell.angle_alpha   90.00
_cell.angle_beta   90.00
_cell.angle_gamma   90.00
#
_symmetry.space_group_name_H-M   'P 1'
#
loop_
_entity.id
_entity.type
_entity.pdbx_description
1 polymer ?
#
loop_
_entity_poly.entity_id
_entity_poly.type
_entity_poly.pdbx_seq_one_letter_code
_entity_poly.pdbx_strand_id
1 'polypeptide(L)'
;MEFKVEHPHFVENEITWEISGLKSTLKYKGNPVKLKWGKTKLLDDYGIEREVKISDNFFNSPMIVIDKTEKIKVMENYSKIAYFFIIPSFLFLIKGGALGAVFAVANIYFVRNTFLTDKPMGTKIGLSLLSTVGGILLLFAIAIILTILIRGF
;
A
#
# COMPACT_ATOMS: atom_id res chain seq x y z
N MET A 1 -8.65 -2.05 -8.45
CA MET A 1 -7.71 -2.46 -9.52
C MET A 1 -7.47 -3.95 -9.35
N GLU A 2 -7.56 -4.71 -10.43
CA GLU A 2 -7.37 -6.16 -10.42
C GLU A 2 -6.09 -6.48 -11.19
N PHE A 3 -5.23 -7.30 -10.59
CA PHE A 3 -3.93 -7.67 -11.14
C PHE A 3 -3.92 -9.18 -11.38
N LYS A 4 -3.65 -9.58 -12.63
CA LYS A 4 -3.43 -10.99 -12.98
C LYS A 4 -2.02 -11.39 -12.54
N VAL A 5 -1.91 -12.58 -11.96
CA VAL A 5 -0.64 -13.13 -11.50
C VAL A 5 -0.14 -14.09 -12.56
N GLU A 6 0.83 -13.65 -13.36
CA GLU A 6 1.40 -14.47 -14.41
C GLU A 6 2.40 -15.47 -13.82
N HIS A 7 2.04 -16.76 -13.79
CA HIS A 7 2.87 -17.84 -13.31
C HIS A 7 2.69 -19.09 -14.19
N PRO A 8 3.78 -19.79 -14.58
CA PRO A 8 3.69 -20.92 -15.51
C PRO A 8 2.86 -22.11 -15.01
N HIS A 9 2.66 -22.25 -13.70
CA HIS A 9 1.85 -23.32 -13.10
C HIS A 9 0.47 -22.87 -12.59
N PHE A 10 0.09 -21.61 -12.83
CA PHE A 10 -1.25 -21.08 -12.47
C PHE A 10 -1.91 -20.46 -13.70
N VAL A 11 -1.96 -21.22 -14.80
CA VAL A 11 -2.58 -20.84 -16.07
C VAL A 11 -4.07 -21.19 -16.05
N GLU A 12 -4.44 -22.41 -15.65
CA GLU A 12 -5.85 -22.81 -15.51
C GLU A 12 -6.41 -22.43 -14.14
N ASN A 13 -5.59 -22.61 -13.11
CA ASN A 13 -5.87 -22.29 -11.72
C ASN A 13 -5.52 -20.82 -11.41
N GLU A 14 -6.11 -19.90 -12.18
CA GLU A 14 -5.72 -18.49 -12.18
C GLU A 14 -5.79 -17.85 -10.78
N ILE A 15 -4.75 -17.06 -10.48
CA ILE A 15 -4.69 -16.21 -9.29
C ILE A 15 -4.85 -14.75 -9.75
N THR A 16 -5.77 -14.04 -9.12
CA THR A 16 -5.94 -12.60 -9.29
C THR A 16 -5.83 -11.89 -7.95
N TRP A 17 -5.21 -10.72 -7.94
CA TRP A 17 -5.15 -9.88 -6.75
C TRP A 17 -5.91 -8.59 -7.00
N GLU A 18 -6.97 -8.38 -6.22
CA GLU A 18 -7.75 -7.16 -6.23
C GLU A 18 -7.34 -6.22 -5.09
N ILE A 19 -6.97 -4.99 -5.45
CA ILE A 19 -6.70 -3.91 -4.51
C ILE A 19 -7.77 -2.83 -4.68
N SER A 20 -8.54 -2.59 -3.62
CA SER A 20 -9.60 -1.57 -3.57
C SER A 20 -9.52 -0.78 -2.26
N GLY A 21 -8.98 0.44 -2.33
CA GLY A 21 -8.82 1.30 -1.17
C GLY A 21 -7.93 0.66 -0.10
N LEU A 22 -8.51 0.27 1.05
CA LEU A 22 -7.86 -0.45 2.15
C LEU A 22 -8.04 -1.98 2.07
N LYS A 23 -8.87 -2.46 1.15
CA LYS A 23 -9.14 -3.89 0.99
C LYS A 23 -8.18 -4.48 -0.06
N SER A 24 -7.55 -5.58 0.33
CA SER A 24 -6.68 -6.39 -0.52
C SER A 24 -7.24 -7.81 -0.51
N THR A 25 -7.74 -8.28 -1.64
CA THR A 25 -8.40 -9.58 -1.78
C THR A 25 -7.66 -10.43 -2.80
N LEU A 26 -7.20 -11.62 -2.38
CA LEU A 26 -6.71 -12.63 -3.31
C LEU A 26 -7.91 -13.43 -3.83
N LYS A 27 -7.98 -13.64 -5.14
CA LYS A 27 -8.94 -14.52 -5.80
C LYS A 27 -8.20 -15.70 -6.42
N TYR A 28 -8.83 -16.87 -6.34
CA TYR A 28 -8.40 -18.10 -6.97
C TYR A 28 -9.55 -18.65 -7.79
N LYS A 29 -9.37 -18.80 -9.11
CA LYS A 29 -10.44 -19.10 -10.06
C LYS A 29 -11.65 -18.15 -9.91
N GLY A 30 -11.36 -16.85 -9.75
CA GLY A 30 -12.38 -15.81 -9.55
C GLY A 30 -13.01 -15.74 -8.15
N ASN A 31 -12.77 -16.72 -7.26
CA ASN A 31 -13.36 -16.76 -5.93
C ASN A 31 -12.41 -16.19 -4.88
N PRO A 32 -12.89 -15.35 -3.93
CA PRO A 32 -12.06 -14.77 -2.89
C PRO A 32 -11.54 -15.84 -1.93
N VAL A 33 -10.24 -15.76 -1.60
CA VAL A 33 -9.55 -16.70 -0.71
C VAL A 33 -9.24 -16.03 0.62
N LYS A 34 -9.51 -16.73 1.73
CA LYS A 34 -9.13 -16.26 3.06
C LYS A 34 -7.63 -16.40 3.25
N LEU A 35 -6.97 -15.29 3.55
CA LEU A 35 -5.55 -15.24 3.88
C LEU A 35 -5.36 -15.33 5.39
N LYS A 36 -4.37 -16.13 5.83
CA LYS A 36 -3.88 -16.16 7.20
C LYS A 36 -2.50 -15.47 7.22
N TRP A 37 -2.38 -14.34 7.91
CA TRP A 37 -1.15 -13.53 7.92
C TRP A 37 -0.63 -13.15 6.51
N GLY A 38 -1.53 -12.86 5.58
CA GLY A 38 -1.19 -12.53 4.19
C GLY A 38 -0.76 -13.72 3.32
N LYS A 39 -0.95 -14.95 3.80
CA LYS A 39 -0.60 -16.20 3.11
C LYS A 39 -1.79 -17.13 2.97
N THR A 40 -1.76 -17.96 1.94
CA THR A 40 -2.64 -19.12 1.78
C THR A 40 -1.89 -20.24 1.06
N LYS A 41 -2.48 -21.42 1.02
CA LYS A 41 -2.04 -22.50 0.15
C LYS A 41 -3.05 -22.70 -0.97
N LEU A 42 -2.57 -22.84 -2.20
CA LEU A 42 -3.39 -23.03 -3.40
C LEU A 42 -2.83 -24.20 -4.20
N LEU A 43 -3.69 -24.93 -4.90
CA LEU A 43 -3.26 -25.98 -5.82
C LEU A 43 -2.86 -25.37 -7.15
N ASP A 44 -1.69 -25.74 -7.66
CA ASP A 44 -1.29 -25.39 -9.01
C ASP A 44 -1.98 -26.27 -10.06
N ASP A 45 -1.75 -26.00 -11.34
CA ASP A 45 -2.36 -26.74 -12.46
C ASP A 45 -2.02 -28.24 -12.46
N TYR A 46 -0.95 -28.64 -11.77
CA TYR A 46 -0.51 -30.03 -11.62
C TYR A 46 -1.07 -30.70 -10.35
N GLY A 47 -1.90 -30.00 -9.57
CA GLY A 47 -2.45 -30.50 -8.31
C GLY A 47 -1.45 -30.46 -7.14
N ILE A 48 -0.36 -29.69 -7.25
CA ILE A 48 0.63 -29.51 -6.20
C ILE A 48 0.22 -28.34 -5.32
N GLU A 49 0.26 -28.53 -4.00
CA GLU A 49 -0.04 -27.46 -3.04
C GLU A 49 1.15 -26.49 -2.93
N ARG A 50 0.93 -25.22 -3.30
CA ARG A 50 1.94 -24.14 -3.27
C ARG A 50 1.55 -23.08 -2.24
N GLU A 51 2.53 -22.55 -1.49
CA GLU A 51 2.30 -21.42 -0.59
C GLU A 51 2.28 -20.12 -1.40
N VAL A 52 1.15 -19.40 -1.36
CA VAL A 52 0.99 -18.11 -2.02
C VAL A 52 0.90 -17.01 -0.96
N LYS A 53 1.84 -16.07 -0.99
CA LYS A 53 1.92 -14.93 -0.08
C LYS A 53 1.72 -13.62 -0.84
N ILE A 54 0.81 -12.79 -0.35
CA ILE A 54 0.78 -11.38 -0.70
C ILE A 54 1.93 -10.68 0.02
N SER A 55 2.84 -10.09 -0.75
CA SER A 55 3.90 -9.23 -0.25
C SER A 55 3.62 -7.81 -0.69
N ASP A 56 2.83 -7.12 0.14
CA ASP A 56 2.63 -5.69 0.02
C ASP A 56 3.44 -4.96 1.08
N ASN A 57 4.51 -4.28 0.67
CA ASN A 57 5.34 -3.49 1.57
C ASN A 57 5.29 -2.00 1.18
N PHE A 58 5.38 -1.11 2.18
CA PHE A 58 5.34 0.34 1.97
C PHE A 58 6.37 0.89 0.97
N PHE A 59 7.47 0.17 0.75
CA PHE A 59 8.60 0.64 -0.07
C PHE A 59 8.77 -0.10 -1.39
N ASN A 60 7.99 -1.15 -1.66
CA ASN A 60 8.13 -1.97 -2.86
C ASN A 60 6.77 -2.20 -3.49
N SER A 61 6.72 -2.27 -4.82
CA SER A 61 5.47 -2.54 -5.51
C SER A 61 4.84 -3.85 -5.01
N PRO A 62 3.50 -3.89 -4.95
CA PRO A 62 2.73 -5.10 -4.72
C PRO A 62 3.32 -6.29 -5.49
N MET A 63 3.66 -7.36 -4.78
CA MET A 63 4.13 -8.60 -5.40
C MET A 63 3.52 -9.83 -4.71
N ILE A 64 3.45 -10.92 -5.45
CA ILE A 64 3.11 -12.23 -4.91
C ILE A 64 4.38 -13.05 -4.79
N VAL A 65 4.51 -13.77 -3.67
CA VAL A 65 5.61 -14.71 -3.46
C VAL A 65 5.04 -16.12 -3.41
N ILE A 66 5.52 -17.00 -4.29
CA ILE A 66 5.16 -18.41 -4.35
C ILE A 66 6.31 -19.24 -3.77
N ASP A 67 5.98 -20.16 -2.86
CA ASP A 67 6.91 -21.07 -2.17
C ASP A 67 8.13 -20.37 -1.54
N LYS A 68 7.94 -19.11 -1.12
CA LYS A 68 8.96 -18.21 -0.54
C LYS A 68 10.09 -17.80 -1.49
N THR A 69 10.24 -18.43 -2.64
CA THR A 69 11.35 -18.20 -3.59
C THR A 69 10.95 -17.39 -4.79
N GLU A 70 9.77 -17.66 -5.36
CA GLU A 70 9.35 -17.11 -6.64
C GLU A 70 8.62 -15.79 -6.43
N LYS A 71 9.24 -14.68 -6.84
CA LYS A 71 8.68 -13.33 -6.69
C LYS A 71 8.05 -12.88 -7.99
N ILE A 72 6.72 -12.82 -8.01
CA ILE A 72 5.93 -12.39 -9.15
C ILE A 72 5.51 -10.94 -8.92
N LYS A 73 6.03 -10.04 -9.74
CA LYS A 73 5.58 -8.64 -9.73
C LYS A 73 4.23 -8.57 -10.42
N VAL A 74 3.21 -8.16 -9.67
CA VAL A 74 1.86 -7.95 -10.21
C VAL A 74 1.65 -6.51 -10.68
N MET A 75 2.59 -5.63 -10.37
CA MET A 75 2.50 -4.21 -10.70
C MET A 75 3.89 -3.65 -11.00
N GLU A 76 3.95 -2.63 -11.86
CA GLU A 76 5.18 -1.89 -12.14
C GLU A 76 5.78 -1.28 -10.88
N ASN A 77 7.09 -1.05 -10.93
CA ASN A 77 7.81 -0.37 -9.86
C ASN A 77 7.19 1.02 -9.62
N TYR A 78 7.09 1.44 -8.35
CA TYR A 78 6.71 2.81 -8.02
C TYR A 78 7.55 3.82 -8.79
N SER A 79 6.89 4.86 -9.29
CA SER A 79 7.62 6.02 -9.82
C SER A 79 8.57 6.53 -8.73
N LYS A 80 9.83 6.79 -9.09
CA LYS A 80 10.81 7.39 -8.19
C LYS A 80 10.30 8.70 -7.56
N ILE A 81 9.39 9.38 -8.26
CA ILE A 81 8.71 10.60 -7.81
C ILE A 81 7.84 10.34 -6.56
N ALA A 82 7.24 9.16 -6.41
CA ALA A 82 6.45 8.83 -5.22
C ALA A 82 7.31 8.87 -3.95
N TYR A 83 8.56 8.40 -4.02
CA TYR A 83 9.48 8.44 -2.88
C TYR A 83 9.84 9.86 -2.46
N PHE A 84 9.87 10.82 -3.40
CA PHE A 84 10.08 12.24 -3.09
C PHE A 84 9.00 12.80 -2.16
N PHE A 85 7.77 12.29 -2.22
CA PHE A 85 6.68 12.70 -1.33
C PHE A 85 6.56 11.81 -0.07
N ILE A 86 6.98 10.55 -0.14
CA ILE A 86 7.00 9.62 1.00
C ILE A 86 8.10 10.02 2.01
N ILE A 87 9.33 10.31 1.56
CA ILE A 87 10.47 10.57 2.44
C ILE A 87 10.23 11.77 3.38
N PRO A 88 9.71 12.93 2.92
CA PRO A 88 9.39 14.05 3.81
C PRO A 88 8.34 13.71 4.88
N SER A 89 7.51 12.69 4.66
CA SER A 89 6.51 12.27 5.66
C SER A 89 7.14 11.77 6.96
N PHE A 90 8.40 11.31 6.93
CA PHE A 90 9.13 10.95 8.15
C PHE A 90 9.46 12.16 9.03
N LEU A 91 9.45 13.39 8.49
CA LEU A 91 9.58 14.60 9.30
C LEU A 91 8.41 14.76 10.27
N PHE A 92 7.19 14.32 9.88
CA PHE A 92 6.05 14.28 10.80
C PHE A 92 6.36 13.43 12.02
N LEU A 93 6.95 12.26 11.82
CA LEU A 93 7.29 11.35 12.90
C LEU A 93 8.36 11.95 13.83
N ILE A 94 9.40 12.56 13.26
CA ILE A 94 10.51 13.14 14.04
C ILE A 94 10.04 14.32 14.90
N LYS A 95 9.15 15.17 14.37
CA LYS A 95 8.74 16.42 15.05
C LYS A 95 7.43 16.32 15.82
N GLY A 96 6.50 15.48 15.37
CA GLY A 96 5.15 15.37 15.92
C GLY A 96 4.93 14.23 16.92
N GLY A 97 5.96 13.44 17.23
CA GLY A 97 5.86 12.31 18.15
C GLY A 97 4.82 11.28 17.71
N ALA A 98 4.03 10.75 18.65
CA ALA A 98 3.01 9.74 18.36
C ALA A 98 1.95 10.22 17.36
N LEU A 99 1.48 11.46 17.49
CA LEU A 99 0.51 12.04 16.55
C LEU A 99 1.15 12.19 15.16
N GLY A 100 2.39 12.68 15.12
CA GLY A 100 3.19 12.74 13.89
C GLY A 100 3.38 11.40 13.19
N ALA A 101 3.54 10.31 13.95
CA ALA A 101 3.64 8.96 13.39
C ALA A 101 2.33 8.52 12.70
N VAL A 102 1.17 8.82 13.28
CA VAL A 102 -0.14 8.53 12.65
C VAL A 102 -0.28 9.29 11.33
N PHE A 103 0.08 10.57 11.31
CA PHE A 103 0.06 11.40 10.11
C PHE A 103 1.05 10.91 9.04
N ALA A 104 2.26 10.48 9.46
CA ALA A 104 3.24 9.90 8.55
C ALA A 104 2.69 8.66 7.84
N VAL A 105 2.14 7.71 8.59
CA VAL A 105 1.56 6.48 8.01
C VAL A 105 0.40 6.81 7.07
N ALA A 106 -0.50 7.71 7.47
CA ALA A 106 -1.64 8.12 6.65
C ALA A 106 -1.19 8.79 5.34
N ASN A 107 -0.22 9.72 5.39
CA ASN A 107 0.27 10.40 4.18
C ASN A 107 1.01 9.45 3.24
N ILE A 108 1.88 8.58 3.78
CA ILE A 108 2.58 7.56 2.99
C ILE A 108 1.58 6.66 2.28
N TYR A 109 0.55 6.20 2.99
CA TYR A 109 -0.51 5.36 2.42
C TYR A 109 -1.26 6.09 1.29
N PHE A 110 -1.61 7.36 1.52
CA PHE A 110 -2.31 8.17 0.54
C PHE A 110 -1.49 8.43 -0.73
N VAL A 111 -0.23 8.85 -0.58
CA VAL A 111 0.69 9.07 -1.70
C VAL A 111 0.87 7.78 -2.48
N ARG A 112 1.18 6.67 -1.79
CA ARG A 112 1.32 5.34 -2.40
C ARG A 112 0.09 5.01 -3.25
N ASN A 113 -1.09 5.03 -2.65
CA ASN A 113 -2.32 4.67 -3.37
C ASN A 113 -2.64 5.63 -4.52
N THR A 114 -2.30 6.91 -4.40
CA THR A 114 -2.44 7.88 -5.49
C THR A 114 -1.58 7.49 -6.70
N PHE A 115 -0.32 7.11 -6.47
CA PHE A 115 0.59 6.68 -7.54
C PHE A 115 0.21 5.31 -8.14
N LEU A 116 -0.51 4.46 -7.40
CA LEU A 116 -1.09 3.20 -7.89
C LEU A 116 -2.27 3.39 -8.84
N THR A 117 -2.93 4.55 -8.86
CA THR A 117 -4.10 4.77 -9.75
C THR A 117 -3.70 5.10 -11.18
N ASP A 118 -4.62 4.97 -12.12
CA ASP A 118 -4.42 5.35 -13.54
C ASP A 118 -4.49 6.87 -13.79
N LYS A 119 -4.45 7.69 -12.74
CA LYS A 119 -4.55 9.15 -12.86
C LYS A 119 -3.34 9.73 -13.61
N PRO A 120 -3.51 10.86 -14.34
CA PRO A 120 -2.39 11.58 -14.94
C PRO A 120 -1.32 11.95 -13.92
N MET A 121 -0.05 11.98 -14.33
CA MET A 121 1.09 12.27 -13.44
C MET A 121 0.94 13.63 -12.73
N GLY A 122 0.46 14.66 -13.43
CA GLY A 122 0.21 15.98 -12.83
C GLY A 122 -0.79 15.92 -11.68
N THR A 123 -1.88 15.16 -11.82
CA THR A 123 -2.87 14.94 -10.76
C THR A 123 -2.26 14.19 -9.58
N LYS A 124 -1.44 13.16 -9.84
CA LYS A 124 -0.76 12.38 -8.79
C LYS A 124 0.15 13.26 -7.95
N ILE A 125 0.94 14.12 -8.60
CA ILE A 125 1.82 15.10 -7.96
C ILE A 125 1.00 16.10 -7.16
N GLY A 126 -0.03 16.71 -7.76
CA GLY A 126 -0.87 17.71 -7.09
C GLY A 126 -1.54 17.16 -5.83
N LEU A 127 -2.13 15.96 -5.90
CA LEU A 127 -2.74 15.30 -4.76
C LEU A 127 -1.72 14.97 -3.66
N SER A 128 -0.52 14.50 -4.03
CA SER A 128 0.53 14.16 -3.06
C SER A 128 1.12 15.41 -2.38
N LEU A 129 1.21 16.52 -3.10
CA LEU A 129 1.62 17.81 -2.55
C LEU A 129 0.56 18.33 -1.57
N LEU A 130 -0.72 18.30 -1.97
CA LEU A 130 -1.86 18.72 -1.15
C LEU A 130 -1.95 17.89 0.14
N SER A 131 -1.79 16.57 0.07
CA SER A 131 -1.84 15.72 1.27
C SER A 131 -0.67 16.01 2.21
N THR A 132 0.52 16.24 1.67
CA THR A 132 1.71 16.54 2.46
C THR A 132 1.59 17.91 3.14
N VAL A 133 1.28 18.96 2.38
CA VAL A 133 1.13 20.32 2.91
C VAL A 133 -0.08 20.41 3.86
N GLY A 134 -1.22 19.85 3.46
CA GLY A 134 -2.42 19.80 4.29
C GLY A 134 -2.21 19.04 5.59
N GLY A 135 -1.47 17.92 5.55
CA GLY A 135 -1.07 17.16 6.73
C GLY A 135 -0.21 17.98 7.71
N ILE A 136 0.74 18.77 7.19
CA ILE A 136 1.53 19.70 8.01
C ILE A 136 0.63 20.72 8.71
N LEU A 137 -0.21 21.41 7.95
CA LEU A 137 -1.10 22.44 8.49
C LEU A 137 -2.06 21.88 9.54
N LEU A 138 -2.63 20.70 9.27
CA LEU A 138 -3.54 20.03 10.20
C LEU A 138 -2.82 19.62 11.50
N LEU A 139 -1.60 19.09 11.41
CA LEU A 139 -0.81 18.72 12.59
C LEU A 139 -0.48 19.96 13.44
N PHE A 140 -0.12 21.09 12.82
CA PHE A 140 0.07 22.35 13.52
C PHE A 140 -1.21 22.85 14.21
N ALA A 141 -2.34 22.83 13.52
CA ALA A 141 -3.63 23.24 14.09
C ALA A 141 -4.00 22.39 15.31
N ILE A 142 -3.87 21.06 15.21
CA ILE A 142 -4.13 20.15 16.32
C ILE A 142 -3.17 20.42 17.49
N ALA A 143 -1.88 20.64 17.22
CA ALA A 143 -0.91 20.94 18.26
C ALA A 143 -1.25 22.25 19.00
N ILE A 144 -1.68 23.29 18.28
CA ILE A 144 -2.14 24.56 18.88
C ILE A 144 -3.37 24.33 19.76
N ILE A 145 -4.39 23.64 19.23
CA ILE A 145 -5.62 23.33 19.98
C ILE A 145 -5.30 22.56 21.27
N LEU A 146 -4.49 21.50 21.18
CA LEU A 146 -4.08 20.72 22.35
C LEU A 146 -3.31 21.56 23.36
N THR A 147 -2.44 22.46 22.89
CA THR A 147 -1.68 23.36 23.78
C THR A 147 -2.61 24.30 24.54
N ILE A 148 -3.59 24.89 23.87
CA ILE A 148 -4.61 25.76 24.50
C ILE A 148 -5.42 24.97 25.54
N LEU A 149 -5.89 23.77 25.16
CA LEU A 149 -6.70 22.93 26.04
C LEU A 149 -5.94 22.46 27.29
N ILE A 150 -4.66 22.10 27.15
CA ILE A 150 -3.84 21.59 28.26
C ILE A 150 -3.41 22.70 29.21
N ARG A 151 -3.05 23.89 28.70
CA ARG A 151 -2.56 24.98 29.54
C ARG A 151 -3.67 25.67 30.35
N GLY A 152 -4.93 25.42 30.01
CA GLY A 152 -6.03 26.25 30.50
C GLY A 152 -5.94 27.65 29.90
N PHE A 153 -7.08 28.31 29.75
CA PHE A 153 -7.11 29.72 29.35
C PHE A 153 -6.39 30.60 30.39
#